data_AF-A0A6J5WVZ7-F1
#
_entry.id   AF-A0A6J5WVZ7-F1
#
_cell.length_a   1.000
_cell.length_b   1.000
_cell.length_c   1.000
_cell.angle_alpha   90.00
_cell.angle_beta   90.00
_cell.angle_gamma   90.00
#
_symmetry.space_group_name_H-M   'P 1'
#
loop_
_entity.id
_entity.type
_entity.pdbx_description
1 polymer ?
#
loop_
_entity_poly.entity_id
_entity_poly.type
_entity_poly.pdbx_seq_one_letter_code
_entity_poly.pdbx_strand_id
1 'polypeptide(L)'
;MSSFDRIELSIDPGTWDPMNEDMVSLDPIEFHSEEEPYKNRIDSYQKNTGLTEAVQTGTGQLNGIPVAIGVMDFQFMGVCASGGARMQEGSLSLMQMAKISSALYDYQSNKKLFYVSILTSPTTGGVTASFGMLGDIIIAEPNAYIAFAGKRVIEQTLNKTVPEDSQVAEYLFHKGLFDPIVPRNPLKGVLDQVEP
;
A
#
# COMPACT_ATOMS: atom_id res chain seq x y z
N MET A 1 -9.55 7.39 -6.27
CA MET A 1 -10.11 7.49 -4.91
C MET A 1 -8.98 7.91 -4.02
N SER A 2 -9.17 8.95 -3.22
CA SER A 2 -8.15 9.37 -2.25
C SER A 2 -8.08 8.38 -1.10
N SER A 3 -6.99 8.45 -0.34
CA SER A 3 -6.86 7.72 0.93
C SER A 3 -7.95 8.14 1.93
N PHE A 4 -8.38 9.40 1.93
CA PHE A 4 -9.47 9.90 2.76
C PHE A 4 -10.82 9.24 2.42
N ASP A 5 -11.19 9.22 1.14
CA ASP A 5 -12.43 8.55 0.68
C ASP A 5 -12.45 7.08 1.12
N ARG A 6 -11.27 6.43 1.11
CA ARG A 6 -11.14 5.02 1.48
C ARG A 6 -11.28 4.80 2.99
N ILE A 7 -10.76 5.71 3.80
CA ILE A 7 -10.97 5.71 5.25
C ILE A 7 -12.46 5.88 5.56
N GLU A 8 -13.13 6.87 4.96
CA GLU A 8 -14.56 7.12 5.16
C GLU A 8 -15.44 5.93 4.76
N LEU A 9 -15.08 5.20 3.70
CA LEU A 9 -15.81 4.00 3.28
C LEU A 9 -15.57 2.79 4.17
N SER A 10 -14.45 2.74 4.88
CA SER A 10 -14.03 1.55 5.65
C SER A 10 -14.38 1.66 7.12
N ILE A 11 -14.25 2.86 7.70
CA ILE A 11 -14.40 3.14 9.13
C ILE A 11 -15.80 3.68 9.44
N ASP A 12 -16.26 3.50 10.67
CA ASP A 12 -17.54 4.00 11.15
C ASP A 12 -17.51 5.54 11.27
N PRO A 13 -18.55 6.25 10.81
CA PRO A 13 -18.59 7.70 10.84
C PRO A 13 -18.32 8.27 12.24
N GLY A 14 -17.40 9.23 12.34
CA GLY A 14 -17.05 9.91 13.59
C GLY A 14 -16.12 9.12 14.52
N THR A 15 -15.57 7.98 14.09
CA THR A 15 -14.65 7.17 14.90
C THR A 15 -13.19 7.26 14.46
N TRP A 16 -12.91 7.89 13.31
CA TRP A 16 -11.56 8.06 12.81
C TRP A 16 -10.71 8.94 13.75
N ASP A 17 -9.59 8.40 14.20
CA ASP A 17 -8.58 9.06 15.01
C ASP A 17 -7.22 8.93 14.31
N PRO A 18 -6.79 9.95 13.56
CA PRO A 18 -5.56 9.89 12.77
C PRO A 18 -4.32 9.87 13.69
N MET A 19 -3.26 9.22 13.21
CA MET A 19 -1.99 9.12 13.92
C MET A 19 -0.86 9.68 13.05
N ASN A 20 0.10 10.32 13.73
CA ASN A 20 1.35 10.78 13.12
C ASN A 20 1.19 11.77 11.96
N GLU A 21 0.13 12.60 11.99
CA GLU A 21 -0.17 13.57 10.92
C GLU A 21 0.98 14.56 10.66
N ASP A 22 1.75 14.91 11.70
CA ASP A 22 2.89 15.82 11.61
C ASP A 22 4.17 15.17 11.04
N MET A 23 4.16 13.88 10.69
CA MET A 23 5.32 13.19 10.14
C MET A 23 5.55 13.61 8.68
N VAL A 24 6.76 14.07 8.38
CA VAL A 24 7.15 14.54 7.04
C VAL A 24 8.44 13.88 6.55
N SER A 25 8.55 13.68 5.25
CA SER A 25 9.78 13.16 4.63
C SER A 25 10.91 14.19 4.70
N LEU A 26 12.14 13.69 4.86
CA LEU A 26 13.36 14.48 4.70
C LEU A 26 14.14 14.00 3.47
N ASP A 27 15.24 14.67 3.15
CA ASP A 27 16.18 14.26 2.11
C ASP A 27 17.49 13.75 2.74
N PRO A 28 17.53 12.50 3.21
CA PRO A 28 18.64 11.98 4.00
C PRO A 28 19.91 11.70 3.17
N ILE A 29 19.80 11.61 1.84
CA ILE A 29 20.92 11.32 0.94
C ILE A 29 21.28 12.50 0.03
N GLU A 30 20.66 13.66 0.27
CA GLU A 30 20.83 14.87 -0.55
C GLU A 30 20.66 14.56 -2.04
N PHE A 31 19.51 13.96 -2.39
CA PHE A 31 19.29 13.42 -3.73
C PHE A 31 19.35 14.52 -4.81
N HIS A 32 20.40 14.48 -5.62
CA HIS A 32 20.59 15.38 -6.74
C HIS A 32 19.80 14.93 -7.97
N SER A 33 19.00 15.83 -8.50
CA SER A 33 18.19 15.66 -9.71
C SER A 33 18.48 16.83 -10.65
N GLU A 34 18.71 16.55 -11.93
CA GLU A 34 18.98 17.58 -12.95
C GLU A 34 17.73 18.43 -13.27
N GLU A 35 16.53 17.91 -13.00
CA GLU A 35 15.27 18.59 -13.28
C GLU A 35 14.81 19.46 -12.11
N GLU A 36 14.62 18.83 -10.94
CA GLU A 36 14.06 19.49 -9.77
C GLU A 36 14.53 18.82 -8.47
N PRO A 37 14.94 19.59 -7.46
CA PRO A 37 15.30 19.08 -6.14
C PRO A 37 14.18 18.23 -5.53
N TYR A 38 14.55 17.14 -4.88
CA TYR A 38 13.59 16.21 -4.28
C TYR A 38 12.66 16.86 -3.25
N LYS A 39 13.20 17.79 -2.45
CA LYS A 39 12.42 18.57 -1.49
C LYS A 39 11.26 19.34 -2.14
N ASN A 40 11.50 19.96 -3.29
CA ASN A 40 10.45 20.72 -4.00
C ASN A 40 9.34 19.79 -4.53
N ARG A 41 9.71 18.56 -4.94
CA ARG A 41 8.72 17.55 -5.33
C ARG A 41 7.81 17.18 -4.16
N ILE A 42 8.39 16.95 -2.98
CA ILE A 42 7.62 16.67 -1.75
C ILE A 42 6.68 17.85 -1.44
N ASP A 43 7.20 19.09 -1.42
CA ASP A 43 6.38 20.28 -1.15
C ASP A 43 5.22 20.43 -2.16
N SER A 44 5.45 20.11 -3.43
CA SER A 44 4.42 20.13 -4.47
C SER A 44 3.34 19.08 -4.21
N TYR A 45 3.72 17.85 -3.88
CA TYR A 45 2.77 16.78 -3.57
C TYR A 45 1.95 17.07 -2.32
N GLN A 46 2.57 17.58 -1.27
CA GLN A 46 1.88 18.01 -0.05
C GLN A 46 0.84 19.09 -0.36
N LYS A 47 1.20 20.09 -1.18
CA LYS A 47 0.26 21.14 -1.61
C LYS A 47 -0.90 20.61 -2.45
N ASN A 48 -0.63 19.68 -3.36
CA ASN A 48 -1.63 19.17 -4.31
C ASN A 48 -2.62 18.20 -3.65
N THR A 49 -2.16 17.42 -2.68
CA THR A 49 -2.98 16.39 -2.02
C THR A 49 -3.52 16.81 -0.66
N GLY A 50 -2.89 17.78 -0.01
CA GLY A 50 -3.16 18.13 1.38
C GLY A 50 -2.62 17.13 2.40
N LEU A 51 -1.90 16.09 1.97
CA LEU A 51 -1.31 15.08 2.85
C LEU A 51 0.14 15.45 3.21
N THR A 52 0.66 14.91 4.30
CA THR A 52 2.06 15.07 4.71
C THR A 52 2.97 13.97 4.14
N GLU A 53 2.41 12.78 3.91
CA GLU A 53 3.03 11.60 3.28
C GLU A 53 2.01 10.85 2.41
N ALA A 54 2.49 9.87 1.66
CA ALA A 54 1.71 8.94 0.84
C ALA A 54 1.02 7.83 1.62
N VAL A 55 1.00 7.88 2.94
CA VAL A 55 0.23 6.96 3.78
C VAL A 55 -0.45 7.72 4.89
N GLN A 56 -1.74 7.46 5.07
CA GLN A 56 -2.48 7.88 6.24
C GLN A 56 -2.61 6.69 7.18
N THR A 57 -2.34 6.90 8.47
CA THR A 57 -2.47 5.88 9.51
C THR A 57 -3.34 6.40 10.64
N GLY A 58 -4.07 5.52 11.31
CA GLY A 58 -4.91 5.88 12.44
C GLY A 58 -5.68 4.71 13.00
N THR A 59 -6.53 5.02 13.97
CA THR A 59 -7.47 4.06 14.56
C THR A 59 -8.91 4.46 14.27
N GLY A 60 -9.81 3.51 14.40
CA GLY A 60 -11.24 3.75 14.27
C GLY A 60 -12.03 2.51 14.63
N GLN A 61 -13.32 2.51 14.30
CA GLN A 61 -14.17 1.35 14.46
C GLN A 61 -14.64 0.86 13.08
N LEU A 62 -14.70 -0.46 12.90
CA LEU A 62 -15.34 -1.11 11.77
C LEU A 62 -16.51 -1.92 12.32
N ASN A 63 -17.73 -1.46 12.08
CA ASN A 63 -18.95 -2.04 12.66
C ASN A 63 -18.88 -2.21 14.19
N GLY A 64 -18.30 -1.23 14.88
CA GLY A 64 -18.08 -1.24 16.33
C GLY A 64 -16.83 -2.00 16.81
N ILE A 65 -16.10 -2.68 15.93
CA ILE A 65 -14.85 -3.37 16.27
C ILE A 65 -13.68 -2.38 16.18
N PRO A 66 -12.89 -2.17 17.25
CA PRO A 66 -11.71 -1.31 17.20
C PRO A 66 -10.67 -1.86 16.22
N VAL A 67 -10.22 -1.03 15.29
CA VAL A 67 -9.21 -1.38 14.28
C VAL A 67 -8.16 -0.28 14.15
N ALA A 68 -6.96 -0.68 13.76
CA ALA A 68 -5.95 0.22 13.23
C ALA A 68 -5.88 0.04 11.71
N ILE A 69 -5.79 1.14 10.96
CA ILE A 69 -5.77 1.11 9.50
C ILE A 69 -4.65 2.00 8.96
N GLY A 70 -3.99 1.52 7.91
CA GLY A 70 -3.04 2.28 7.10
C GLY A 70 -3.49 2.27 5.64
N VAL A 71 -3.67 3.45 5.06
CA VAL A 71 -4.12 3.62 3.67
C VAL A 71 -3.08 4.41 2.89
N MET A 72 -2.48 3.77 1.88
CA MET A 72 -1.54 4.42 0.97
C MET A 72 -2.28 5.22 -0.10
N ASP A 73 -1.76 6.41 -0.45
CA ASP A 73 -2.31 7.29 -1.48
C ASP A 73 -1.38 7.40 -2.69
N PHE A 74 -1.86 6.95 -3.85
CA PHE A 74 -1.12 7.05 -5.11
C PHE A 74 -0.93 8.49 -5.59
N GLN A 75 -1.85 9.40 -5.21
CA GLN A 75 -1.83 10.79 -5.68
C GLN A 75 -0.72 11.60 -5.02
N PHE A 76 -0.24 11.19 -3.85
CA PHE A 76 0.89 11.84 -3.17
C PHE A 76 2.20 11.53 -3.87
N MET A 77 2.43 10.27 -4.22
CA MET A 77 3.59 9.87 -4.98
C MET A 77 3.25 8.57 -5.69
N GLY A 78 3.36 8.54 -7.02
CA GLY A 78 3.08 7.35 -7.84
C GLY A 78 4.00 6.14 -7.58
N VAL A 79 4.85 6.23 -6.55
CA VAL A 79 5.70 5.15 -6.06
C VAL A 79 5.07 4.46 -4.84
N CYS A 80 4.11 5.09 -4.15
CA CYS A 80 3.65 4.64 -2.83
C CYS A 80 2.35 3.82 -2.85
N ALA A 81 1.39 4.06 -3.75
CA ALA A 81 0.49 2.95 -4.14
C ALA A 81 1.26 2.15 -5.19
N SER A 82 1.90 1.09 -4.71
CA SER A 82 3.29 0.81 -5.02
C SER A 82 3.64 0.71 -6.51
N GLY A 83 4.54 1.58 -6.96
CA GLY A 83 5.33 1.46 -8.19
C GLY A 83 6.74 0.90 -7.95
N GLY A 84 7.13 0.68 -6.68
CA GLY A 84 8.48 0.28 -6.28
C GLY A 84 8.93 0.88 -4.95
N ALA A 85 10.25 0.88 -4.72
CA ALA A 85 10.86 1.59 -3.59
C ALA A 85 11.13 3.07 -3.94
N ARG A 86 11.03 3.96 -2.96
CA ARG A 86 11.30 5.41 -3.14
C ARG A 86 12.81 5.63 -3.31
N MET A 87 13.24 5.63 -4.58
CA MET A 87 14.66 5.65 -4.96
C MET A 87 15.41 6.87 -4.41
N GLN A 88 14.71 7.98 -4.15
CA GLN A 88 15.27 9.21 -3.59
C GLN A 88 15.75 9.07 -2.14
N GLU A 89 15.42 7.97 -1.46
CA GLU A 89 15.97 7.64 -0.13
C GLU A 89 16.97 6.48 -0.19
N GLY A 90 17.23 5.94 -1.39
CA GLY A 90 18.21 4.87 -1.61
C GLY A 90 17.94 3.62 -0.78
N SER A 91 18.98 3.12 -0.10
CA SER A 91 18.89 1.91 0.73
C SER A 91 17.97 2.04 1.93
N LEU A 92 17.69 3.27 2.41
CA LEU A 92 16.76 3.48 3.52
C LEU A 92 15.34 3.03 3.16
N SER A 93 14.93 3.26 1.92
CA SER A 93 13.65 2.79 1.40
C SER A 93 13.57 1.27 1.30
N LEU A 94 14.67 0.61 0.90
CA LEU A 94 14.75 -0.85 0.92
C LEU A 94 14.61 -1.41 2.35
N MET A 95 15.28 -0.78 3.32
CA MET A 95 15.22 -1.21 4.72
C MET A 95 13.83 -1.08 5.35
N GLN A 96 12.94 -0.24 4.80
CA GLN A 96 11.56 -0.17 5.29
C GLN A 96 10.83 -1.50 5.12
N MET A 97 11.12 -2.28 4.07
CA MET A 97 10.55 -3.61 3.87
C MET A 97 10.92 -4.54 5.04
N ALA A 98 12.19 -4.56 5.44
CA ALA A 98 12.65 -5.38 6.56
C ALA A 98 12.04 -4.90 7.88
N LYS A 99 12.00 -3.58 8.10
CA LYS A 99 11.43 -2.96 9.31
C LYS A 99 9.95 -3.33 9.48
N ILE A 100 9.12 -3.12 8.46
CA ILE A 100 7.69 -3.38 8.56
C ILE A 100 7.39 -4.87 8.63
N SER A 101 8.13 -5.71 7.89
CA SER A 101 7.96 -7.17 7.98
C SER A 101 8.33 -7.69 9.37
N SER A 102 9.38 -7.15 10.00
CA SER A 102 9.75 -7.51 11.38
C SER A 102 8.70 -7.06 12.39
N ALA A 103 8.13 -5.87 12.23
CA ALA A 103 7.06 -5.38 13.11
C ALA A 103 5.79 -6.22 12.96
N LEU A 104 5.44 -6.58 11.72
CA LEU A 104 4.30 -7.41 11.41
C LEU A 104 4.46 -8.84 11.95
N TYR A 105 5.67 -9.41 11.85
CA TYR A 105 5.97 -10.70 12.46
C TYR A 105 5.75 -10.68 13.99
N ASP A 106 6.17 -9.64 14.70
CA ASP A 106 5.89 -9.49 16.14
C ASP A 106 4.38 -9.37 16.40
N TYR A 107 3.67 -8.58 15.59
CA TYR A 107 2.23 -8.38 15.67
C TYR A 107 1.45 -9.69 15.53
N GLN A 108 1.76 -10.50 14.50
CA GLN A 108 1.06 -11.76 14.25
C GLN A 108 1.55 -12.87 15.19
N SER A 109 2.86 -13.04 15.37
CA SER A 109 3.41 -14.19 16.09
C SER A 109 3.41 -14.01 17.61
N ASN A 110 3.85 -12.84 18.08
CA ASN A 110 4.03 -12.60 19.51
C ASN A 110 2.79 -11.97 20.15
N LYS A 111 2.09 -11.06 19.44
CA LYS A 111 0.85 -10.46 19.93
C LYS A 111 -0.40 -11.24 19.54
N LYS A 112 -0.31 -12.16 18.57
CA LYS A 112 -1.44 -12.95 18.06
C LYS A 112 -2.60 -12.07 17.57
N LEU A 113 -2.25 -10.96 16.94
CA LEU A 113 -3.21 -10.04 16.36
C LEU A 113 -3.34 -10.29 14.87
N PHE A 114 -4.54 -10.05 14.37
CA PHE A 114 -4.96 -10.35 13.01
C PHE A 114 -4.65 -9.20 12.05
N TYR A 115 -4.02 -9.49 10.91
CA TYR A 115 -3.65 -8.51 9.92
C TYR A 115 -4.24 -8.82 8.54
N VAL A 116 -5.02 -7.89 8.00
CA VAL A 116 -5.58 -7.96 6.64
C VAL A 116 -4.81 -7.04 5.71
N SER A 117 -4.31 -7.58 4.61
CA SER A 117 -3.75 -6.79 3.52
C SER A 117 -4.79 -6.59 2.43
N ILE A 118 -4.98 -5.36 1.96
CA ILE A 118 -5.90 -5.05 0.86
C ILE A 118 -5.11 -4.43 -0.29
N LEU A 119 -4.88 -5.24 -1.33
CA LEU A 119 -4.15 -4.88 -2.53
C LEU A 119 -5.01 -4.09 -3.50
N THR A 120 -4.55 -2.88 -3.85
CA THR A 120 -5.24 -1.98 -4.78
C THR A 120 -4.35 -1.70 -5.99
N SER A 121 -4.92 -1.14 -7.06
CA SER A 121 -4.14 -0.82 -8.26
C SER A 121 -3.41 0.52 -8.12
N PRO A 122 -2.09 0.59 -8.39
CA PRO A 122 -1.15 -0.52 -8.53
C PRO A 122 -0.56 -0.95 -7.17
N THR A 123 -0.19 -2.22 -7.03
CA THR A 123 0.64 -2.72 -5.92
C THR A 123 1.82 -3.50 -6.47
N THR A 124 3.01 -2.90 -6.49
CA THR A 124 4.20 -3.53 -7.07
C THR A 124 5.43 -3.58 -6.15
N GLY A 125 6.55 -4.12 -6.64
CA GLY A 125 7.87 -3.96 -6.04
C GLY A 125 7.95 -4.28 -4.55
N GLY A 126 8.46 -3.32 -3.77
CA GLY A 126 8.77 -3.50 -2.36
C GLY A 126 7.54 -3.79 -1.49
N VAL A 127 6.39 -3.19 -1.77
CA VAL A 127 5.15 -3.45 -1.03
C VAL A 127 4.65 -4.88 -1.27
N THR A 128 4.61 -5.31 -2.53
CA THR A 128 4.27 -6.71 -2.90
C THR A 128 5.25 -7.70 -2.28
N ALA A 129 6.53 -7.35 -2.17
CA ALA A 129 7.56 -8.20 -1.56
C ALA A 129 7.71 -8.03 -0.04
N SER A 130 6.79 -7.34 0.63
CA SER A 130 6.79 -7.17 2.08
C SER A 130 5.35 -7.20 2.63
N PHE A 131 4.94 -6.20 3.41
CA PHE A 131 3.67 -6.20 4.16
C PHE A 131 2.43 -6.45 3.29
N GLY A 132 2.45 -6.06 2.01
CA GLY A 132 1.33 -6.30 1.10
C GLY A 132 0.98 -7.78 0.93
N MET A 133 1.93 -8.69 1.10
CA MET A 133 1.73 -10.13 0.90
C MET A 133 1.99 -10.97 2.17
N LEU A 134 1.98 -10.31 3.33
CA LEU A 134 2.17 -10.94 4.66
C LEU A 134 0.89 -10.89 5.52
N GLY A 135 -0.26 -10.60 4.89
CA GLY A 135 -1.58 -10.69 5.53
C GLY A 135 -1.89 -12.10 6.01
N ASP A 136 -2.57 -12.22 7.15
CA ASP A 136 -3.28 -13.46 7.49
C ASP A 136 -4.36 -13.75 6.45
N ILE A 137 -5.01 -12.68 5.97
CA ILE A 137 -5.87 -12.67 4.79
C ILE A 137 -5.43 -11.54 3.86
N ILE A 138 -5.28 -11.87 2.58
CA ILE A 138 -4.88 -10.95 1.52
C ILE A 138 -6.06 -10.80 0.56
N ILE A 139 -6.62 -9.60 0.48
CA ILE A 139 -7.74 -9.25 -0.39
C ILE A 139 -7.23 -8.42 -1.56
N ALA A 140 -7.68 -8.70 -2.77
CA ALA A 140 -7.40 -7.85 -3.93
C ALA A 140 -8.66 -7.14 -4.43
N GLU A 141 -8.52 -5.94 -4.96
CA GLU A 141 -9.60 -5.30 -5.71
C GLU A 141 -9.68 -5.83 -7.15
N PRO A 142 -10.87 -5.86 -7.78
CA PRO A 142 -11.03 -6.22 -9.18
C PRO A 142 -10.16 -5.37 -10.11
N ASN A 143 -9.58 -6.00 -11.12
CA ASN A 143 -8.67 -5.38 -12.09
C ASN A 143 -7.41 -4.72 -11.47
N ALA A 144 -7.06 -5.02 -10.21
CA ALA A 144 -5.87 -4.45 -9.60
C ALA A 144 -4.60 -4.97 -10.26
N TYR A 145 -3.69 -4.06 -10.64
CA TYR A 145 -2.37 -4.43 -11.15
C TYR A 145 -1.42 -4.73 -9.99
N ILE A 146 -1.02 -6.00 -9.86
CA ILE A 146 -0.20 -6.50 -8.76
C ILE A 146 1.04 -7.22 -9.32
N ALA A 147 2.24 -6.78 -8.96
CA ALA A 147 3.46 -7.34 -9.56
C ALA A 147 4.74 -7.07 -8.77
N PHE A 148 5.62 -8.04 -8.58
CA PHE A 148 6.96 -7.71 -8.04
C PHE A 148 7.77 -6.84 -9.02
N ALA A 149 7.92 -7.29 -10.27
CA ALA A 149 8.57 -6.53 -11.34
C ALA A 149 7.52 -6.05 -12.35
N GLY A 150 7.61 -4.79 -12.76
CA GLY A 150 6.67 -4.24 -13.75
C GLY A 150 6.85 -4.86 -15.13
N LYS A 151 5.77 -4.97 -15.91
CA LYS A 151 5.73 -5.49 -17.29
C LYS A 151 6.93 -5.05 -18.13
N ARG A 152 7.21 -3.74 -18.18
CA ARG A 152 8.34 -3.16 -18.94
C ARG A 152 9.69 -3.80 -18.60
N VAL A 153 9.98 -4.01 -17.32
CA VAL A 153 11.26 -4.58 -16.86
C VAL A 153 11.38 -6.04 -17.28
N ILE A 154 10.29 -6.80 -17.16
CA ILE A 154 10.25 -8.22 -17.56
C ILE A 154 10.47 -8.36 -19.06
N GLU A 155 9.77 -7.57 -19.87
CA GLU A 155 9.88 -7.63 -21.34
C GLU A 155 11.29 -7.27 -21.82
N GLN A 156 11.90 -6.24 -21.23
CA GLN A 156 13.28 -5.84 -21.54
C GLN A 156 14.31 -6.91 -21.15
N THR A 157 14.10 -7.61 -20.04
CA THR A 157 15.03 -8.62 -19.53
C THR A 157 14.93 -9.93 -20.32
N LEU A 158 13.71 -10.36 -20.64
CA LEU A 158 13.45 -11.65 -21.28
C LEU A 158 13.37 -11.57 -22.80
N ASN A 159 13.32 -10.35 -23.36
CA ASN A 159 13.10 -10.08 -24.78
C ASN A 159 11.85 -10.82 -25.34
N LYS A 160 10.80 -10.86 -24.52
CA LYS A 160 9.51 -11.53 -24.79
C LYS A 160 8.38 -10.67 -24.29
N THR A 161 7.25 -10.69 -25.00
CA THR A 161 6.03 -9.99 -24.60
C THR A 161 5.40 -10.68 -23.40
N VAL A 162 5.01 -9.89 -22.40
CA VAL A 162 4.26 -10.37 -21.24
C VAL A 162 2.77 -10.31 -21.58
N PRO A 163 2.01 -11.41 -21.40
CA PRO A 163 0.56 -11.40 -21.63
C PRO A 163 -0.12 -10.29 -20.83
N GLU A 164 -1.04 -9.56 -21.47
CA GLU A 164 -1.61 -8.31 -20.90
C GLU A 164 -2.24 -8.51 -19.52
N ASP A 165 -2.92 -9.64 -19.30
CA ASP A 165 -3.65 -9.90 -18.05
C ASP A 165 -2.81 -10.62 -16.99
N SER A 166 -1.55 -10.97 -17.27
CA SER A 166 -0.74 -11.84 -16.39
C SER A 166 -0.40 -11.25 -15.02
N GLN A 167 -0.62 -9.94 -14.83
CA GLN A 167 -0.34 -9.20 -13.60
C GLN A 167 -1.59 -8.53 -13.04
N VAL A 168 -2.78 -8.92 -13.51
CA VAL A 168 -4.06 -8.41 -13.05
C VAL A 168 -4.62 -9.36 -11.99
N ALA A 169 -5.35 -8.83 -11.01
CA ALA A 169 -5.90 -9.57 -9.87
C ALA A 169 -6.57 -10.89 -10.27
N GLU A 170 -7.44 -10.89 -11.29
CA GLU A 170 -8.17 -12.07 -11.73
C GLU A 170 -7.23 -13.21 -12.15
N TYR A 171 -6.17 -12.90 -12.91
CA TYR A 171 -5.18 -13.91 -13.30
C TYR A 171 -4.39 -14.44 -12.10
N LEU A 172 -3.98 -13.54 -11.19
CA LEU A 172 -3.17 -13.90 -10.02
C LEU A 172 -3.96 -14.68 -8.97
N PHE A 173 -5.25 -14.41 -8.85
CA PHE A 173 -6.18 -15.17 -8.02
C PHE A 173 -6.23 -16.64 -8.45
N HIS A 174 -6.31 -16.91 -9.75
CA HIS A 174 -6.22 -18.27 -10.29
C HIS A 174 -4.86 -18.94 -10.06
N LYS A 175 -3.82 -18.19 -9.69
CA LYS A 175 -2.51 -18.71 -9.28
C LYS A 175 -2.39 -18.91 -7.76
N GLY A 176 -3.42 -18.58 -6.99
CA GLY A 176 -3.44 -18.71 -5.54
C GLY A 176 -2.57 -17.69 -4.82
N LEU A 177 -2.42 -16.47 -5.38
CA LEU A 177 -1.58 -15.44 -4.76
C LEU A 177 -2.23 -14.76 -3.54
N PHE A 178 -3.56 -14.78 -3.45
CA PHE A 178 -4.34 -14.12 -2.39
C PHE A 178 -5.75 -14.74 -2.29
N ASP A 179 -6.53 -14.32 -1.28
CA ASP A 179 -7.65 -15.09 -0.73
C ASP A 179 -9.02 -14.78 -1.37
N PRO A 180 -9.53 -13.52 -1.37
CA PRO A 180 -10.62 -13.15 -2.27
C PRO A 180 -10.33 -11.92 -3.14
N ILE A 181 -11.07 -11.81 -4.24
CA ILE A 181 -11.24 -10.56 -4.99
C ILE A 181 -12.54 -9.88 -4.53
N VAL A 182 -12.44 -8.68 -3.98
CA VAL A 182 -13.59 -7.98 -3.38
C VAL A 182 -13.70 -6.56 -3.95
N PRO A 183 -14.84 -6.21 -4.59
CA PRO A 183 -15.10 -4.83 -4.99
C PRO A 183 -15.15 -3.88 -3.79
N ARG A 184 -14.87 -2.59 -4.01
CA ARG A 184 -14.78 -1.58 -2.93
C ARG A 184 -16.05 -1.47 -2.08
N ASN A 185 -17.21 -1.37 -2.71
CA ASN A 185 -18.47 -1.12 -1.99
C ASN A 185 -18.84 -2.22 -0.97
N PRO A 186 -18.75 -3.52 -1.28
CA PRO A 186 -19.00 -4.57 -0.29
C PRO A 186 -17.84 -4.81 0.69
N LEU A 187 -16.67 -4.20 0.49
CA LEU A 187 -15.45 -4.51 1.25
C LEU A 187 -15.64 -4.39 2.76
N LYS A 188 -16.29 -3.32 3.24
CA LYS A 188 -16.57 -3.14 4.67
C LYS A 188 -17.40 -4.30 5.25
N GLY A 189 -18.39 -4.78 4.51
CA GLY A 189 -19.21 -5.92 4.93
C GLY A 189 -18.47 -7.26 4.84
N VAL A 190 -17.48 -7.39 3.95
CA VAL A 190 -16.62 -8.58 3.91
C VAL A 190 -15.66 -8.59 5.10
N LEU A 191 -15.04 -7.45 5.42
CA LEU A 191 -14.12 -7.34 6.57
C LEU A 191 -14.79 -7.71 7.90
N ASP A 192 -16.09 -7.48 8.03
CA ASP A 192 -16.90 -7.89 9.18
C ASP A 192 -16.99 -9.41 9.36
N GLN A 193 -16.96 -10.16 8.26
CA GLN A 193 -17.05 -11.63 8.29
C GLN A 193 -15.69 -12.30 8.48
N VAL A 194 -14.63 -11.51 8.32
CA VAL A 194 -13.25 -11.96 8.46
C VAL A 194 -12.84 -11.73 9.92
N GLU A 195 -13.42 -12.53 10.82
CA GLU A 195 -13.04 -12.57 12.24
C GLU A 195 -11.92 -13.60 12.46
N PRO A 196 -10.94 -13.33 13.35
CA PRO A 196 -9.94 -14.31 13.77
C PRO A 196 -10.50 -15.47 14.60
#